data_AF-A0A840UVQ2-F1
#
_entry.id   AF-A0A840UVQ2-F1
#
_cell.length_a   1.000
_cell.length_b   1.000
_cell.length_c   1.000
_cell.angle_alpha   90.00
_cell.angle_beta   90.00
_cell.angle_gamma   90.00
#
_symmetry.space_group_name_H-M   'P 1'
#
loop_
_entity.id
_entity.type
_entity.pdbx_description
1 polymer ?
#
loop_
_entity_poly.entity_id
_entity_poly.type
_entity_poly.pdbx_seq_one_letter_code
_entity_poly.pdbx_strand_id
1 'polypeptide(L)'
;MEDDALQLRDLAPIDPLLPEWIIPWWLWLAAALILIGLVLLAIAIVRRSRKPPSLAALSHAAYRRAVADLKALPDDFHEAVIAASSILRAYLVEASGDPAWYETHEEFSARETALQDLPPELRTRAADFLNELSQWKYDRPREGSGPEVATRARHMLDEIHKARPA
;
A
#
# COMPACT_ATOMS: atom_id res chain seq x y z
N MET A 1 66.50 -60.90 -26.26
CA MET A 1 66.42 -59.49 -26.68
C MET A 1 65.04 -59.05 -26.28
N GLU A 2 64.97 -57.99 -25.47
CA GLU A 2 63.77 -57.21 -25.14
C GLU A 2 62.66 -57.94 -24.37
N ASP A 3 62.74 -57.87 -23.03
CA ASP A 3 61.55 -57.94 -22.17
C ASP A 3 61.75 -57.07 -20.90
N ASP A 4 62.45 -55.93 -21.05
CA ASP A 4 62.93 -55.11 -19.93
C ASP A 4 62.47 -53.63 -20.02
N ALA A 5 61.39 -53.35 -20.77
CA ALA A 5 61.03 -51.97 -21.11
C ALA A 5 59.84 -51.37 -20.31
N LEU A 6 59.13 -52.13 -19.46
CA LEU A 6 57.96 -51.60 -18.75
C LEU A 6 57.84 -52.07 -17.30
N GLN A 7 58.93 -51.97 -16.53
CA GLN A 7 58.79 -51.88 -15.07
C GLN A 7 58.23 -50.49 -14.74
N LEU A 8 56.90 -50.38 -14.74
CA LEU A 8 56.19 -49.30 -14.05
C LEU A 8 56.66 -49.34 -12.59
N ARG A 9 57.54 -48.41 -12.22
CA ARG A 9 57.90 -48.18 -10.82
C ARG A 9 56.60 -47.80 -10.11
N ASP A 10 56.16 -48.65 -9.19
CA ASP A 10 55.05 -48.35 -8.28
C ASP A 10 55.35 -47.01 -7.59
N LEU A 11 54.64 -45.96 -8.03
CA LEU A 11 54.65 -44.68 -7.36
C LEU A 11 53.96 -44.91 -6.02
N ALA A 12 54.66 -44.60 -4.93
CA ALA A 12 54.07 -44.68 -3.59
C ALA A 12 52.76 -43.87 -3.55
N PRO A 13 51.67 -44.40 -2.97
CA PRO A 13 50.39 -43.72 -2.96
C PRO A 13 50.54 -42.37 -2.25
N ILE A 14 50.31 -41.28 -2.99
CA ILE A 14 50.36 -39.89 -2.51
C ILE A 14 49.04 -39.55 -1.79
N ASP A 15 48.52 -40.46 -0.97
CA ASP A 15 47.22 -40.31 -0.34
C ASP A 15 47.21 -39.76 1.10
N PRO A 16 48.31 -39.57 1.87
CA PRO A 16 48.17 -39.04 3.22
C PRO A 16 48.66 -37.59 3.39
N LEU A 17 48.61 -36.74 2.36
CA LEU A 17 49.16 -35.36 2.46
C LEU A 17 48.13 -34.22 2.41
N LEU A 18 46.85 -34.51 2.18
CA LEU A 18 45.79 -33.51 2.34
C LEU A 18 44.94 -33.91 3.55
N PRO A 19 44.88 -33.08 4.62
CA PRO A 19 43.89 -33.30 5.66
C PRO A 19 42.52 -33.18 5.00
N GLU A 20 41.86 -34.33 4.80
CA GLU A 20 40.51 -34.41 4.28
C GLU A 20 39.57 -33.77 5.32
N TRP A 21 39.43 -32.45 5.26
CA TRP A 21 38.39 -31.71 5.97
C TRP A 21 37.04 -32.00 5.30
N ILE A 22 36.64 -33.27 5.34
CA ILE A 22 35.33 -33.73 4.91
C ILE A 22 34.38 -33.32 6.03
N ILE A 23 33.83 -32.12 5.89
CA ILE A 23 32.73 -31.67 6.73
C ILE A 23 31.59 -32.66 6.52
N PRO A 24 31.15 -33.38 7.57
CA PRO A 24 30.07 -34.33 7.43
C PRO A 24 28.80 -33.65 6.88
N TRP A 25 28.09 -34.32 5.99
CA TRP A 25 26.87 -33.77 5.35
C TRP A 25 25.80 -33.32 6.36
N TRP A 26 25.75 -33.93 7.54
CA TRP A 26 24.83 -33.54 8.62
C TRP A 26 25.13 -32.16 9.19
N LEU A 27 26.38 -31.70 9.12
CA LEU A 27 26.78 -30.38 9.59
C LEU A 27 26.25 -29.29 8.65
N TRP A 28 26.19 -29.56 7.34
CA TRP A 28 25.50 -28.72 6.36
C TRP A 28 24.00 -28.68 6.58
N LEU A 29 23.38 -29.82 6.91
CA LEU A 29 21.96 -29.87 7.26
C LEU A 29 21.67 -29.06 8.52
N ALA A 30 22.50 -29.18 9.56
CA ALA A 30 22.38 -28.41 10.78
C ALA A 30 22.56 -26.90 10.53
N ALA A 31 23.56 -26.51 9.73
CA ALA A 31 23.77 -25.12 9.33
C ALA A 31 22.57 -24.55 8.56
N ALA A 32 21.98 -25.33 7.64
CA ALA A 32 20.79 -24.93 6.89
C ALA A 32 19.58 -24.74 7.82
N LEU A 33 19.37 -25.64 8.78
CA LEU A 33 18.28 -25.51 9.76
C LEU A 33 18.45 -24.27 10.66
N ILE A 34 19.67 -23.99 11.10
CA ILE A 34 19.99 -22.78 11.88
C ILE A 34 19.70 -21.52 11.05
N LEU A 35 20.12 -21.51 9.78
CA LEU A 35 19.87 -20.38 8.88
C LEU A 35 18.38 -20.15 8.66
N ILE A 36 17.60 -21.22 8.42
CA ILE A 36 16.14 -21.14 8.29
C ILE A 36 15.51 -20.60 9.58
N GLY A 37 15.95 -21.09 10.74
CA GLY A 37 15.49 -20.61 12.04
C GLY A 37 15.76 -19.11 12.24
N LEU A 38 16.95 -18.63 11.87
CA LEU A 38 17.30 -17.20 11.92
C LEU A 38 16.44 -16.36 10.96
N VAL A 39 16.19 -16.84 9.75
CA VAL A 39 15.31 -16.15 8.78
C VAL A 39 13.88 -16.07 9.32
N LEU A 40 13.34 -17.17 9.83
CA LEU A 40 12.00 -17.19 10.41
C LEU A 40 11.90 -16.28 11.65
N LEU A 41 12.92 -16.27 12.50
CA LEU A 41 13.01 -15.39 13.65
C LEU A 41 13.06 -13.91 13.23
N ALA A 42 13.87 -13.57 12.23
CA ALA A 42 13.95 -12.23 11.67
C ALA A 42 12.59 -11.79 11.10
N ILE A 43 11.91 -12.66 10.34
CA ILE A 43 10.54 -12.42 9.84
C ILE A 43 9.57 -12.20 10.99
N ALA A 44 9.62 -13.03 12.03
CA ALA A 44 8.73 -12.93 13.18
C ALA A 44 8.95 -11.62 13.96
N ILE A 45 10.20 -11.19 14.15
CA ILE A 45 10.54 -9.91 14.80
C ILE A 45 10.04 -8.74 13.95
N VAL A 46 10.29 -8.75 12.64
CA VAL A 46 9.82 -7.69 11.73
C VAL A 46 8.29 -7.64 11.72
N ARG A 47 7.60 -8.79 11.69
CA ARG A 47 6.14 -8.85 11.73
C ARG A 47 5.57 -8.39 13.07
N ARG A 48 6.23 -8.72 14.19
CA ARG A 48 5.82 -8.28 15.53
C ARG A 48 5.99 -6.77 15.73
N SER A 49 7.00 -6.17 15.10
CA SER A 49 7.28 -4.73 15.17
C SER A 49 6.41 -3.90 14.21
N ARG A 50 5.80 -4.52 13.20
CA ARG A 50 4.78 -3.88 12.37
C ARG A 50 3.48 -3.80 13.16
N LYS A 51 3.38 -2.81 14.05
CA LYS A 51 2.08 -2.39 14.57
C LYS A 51 1.18 -2.08 13.37
N PRO A 52 -0.08 -2.54 13.35
CA PRO A 52 -1.02 -2.07 12.33
C PRO A 52 -1.00 -0.53 12.35
N PRO A 53 -0.92 0.12 11.17
CA PRO A 53 -0.90 1.58 11.13
C PRO A 53 -2.13 2.09 11.88
N SER A 54 -1.93 3.06 12.77
CA SER A 54 -3.05 3.68 13.48
C SER A 54 -4.00 4.31 12.46
N LEU A 55 -5.28 4.41 12.82
CA LEU A 55 -6.27 5.08 11.98
C LEU A 55 -5.82 6.52 11.63
N ALA A 56 -5.19 7.21 12.57
CA ALA A 56 -4.54 8.51 12.33
C ALA A 56 -3.48 8.48 11.22
N ALA A 57 -2.61 7.46 11.22
CA ALA A 57 -1.55 7.32 10.24
C ALA A 57 -2.11 7.00 8.85
N LEU A 58 -3.17 6.19 8.78
CA LEU A 58 -3.91 5.92 7.55
C LEU A 58 -4.59 7.19 7.02
N SER A 59 -5.32 7.91 7.88
CA SER A 59 -5.99 9.16 7.54
C SER A 59 -5.01 10.22 7.02
N HIS A 60 -3.85 10.40 7.66
CA HIS A 60 -2.84 11.34 7.17
C HIS A 60 -2.21 10.90 5.85
N ALA A 61 -1.99 9.61 5.64
CA ALA A 61 -1.47 9.10 4.37
C ALA A 61 -2.50 9.31 3.24
N ALA A 62 -3.77 8.98 3.50
CA ALA A 62 -4.89 9.19 2.59
C ALA A 62 -5.06 10.67 2.25
N TYR A 63 -4.99 11.55 3.25
CA TYR A 63 -5.05 13.00 3.06
C TYR A 63 -3.94 13.50 2.13
N ARG A 64 -2.67 13.11 2.37
CA ARG A 64 -1.56 13.53 1.50
C ARG A 64 -1.74 13.06 0.06
N ARG A 65 -2.24 11.83 -0.13
CA ARG A 65 -2.55 11.28 -1.46
C ARG A 65 -3.65 12.08 -2.14
N ALA A 66 -4.78 12.30 -1.46
CA ALA A 66 -5.89 13.07 -1.97
C ALA A 66 -5.49 14.52 -2.33
N VAL A 67 -4.64 15.17 -1.53
CA VAL A 67 -4.11 16.50 -1.86
C VAL A 67 -3.25 16.49 -3.13
N ALA A 68 -2.43 15.45 -3.32
CA ALA A 68 -1.62 15.31 -4.53
C ALA A 68 -2.52 15.08 -5.76
N ASP A 69 -3.51 14.20 -5.64
CA ASP A 69 -4.41 13.85 -6.73
C ASP A 69 -5.31 15.04 -7.12
N LEU A 70 -5.81 15.81 -6.14
CA LEU A 70 -6.59 17.04 -6.41
C LEU A 70 -5.76 18.11 -7.14
N LYS A 71 -4.44 18.18 -6.93
CA LYS A 71 -3.56 19.11 -7.67
C LYS A 71 -3.33 18.67 -9.11
N ALA A 72 -3.49 17.39 -9.39
CA ALA A 72 -3.31 16.79 -10.71
C ALA A 72 -4.65 16.64 -11.46
N LEU A 73 -5.72 17.31 -11.01
CA LEU A 73 -7.01 17.30 -11.69
C LEU A 73 -6.89 17.92 -13.10
N PRO A 74 -7.65 17.38 -14.08
CA PRO A 74 -7.68 17.94 -15.42
C PRO A 74 -8.34 19.32 -15.45
N ASP A 75 -8.03 20.10 -16.48
CA ASP A 75 -8.64 21.42 -16.68
C ASP A 75 -10.10 21.32 -17.13
N ASP A 76 -10.46 20.22 -17.80
CA ASP A 76 -11.83 19.93 -18.20
C ASP A 76 -12.75 19.78 -16.97
N PHE A 77 -13.84 20.53 -16.96
CA PHE A 77 -14.76 20.56 -15.83
C PHE A 77 -15.37 19.19 -15.53
N HIS A 78 -15.82 18.48 -16.57
CA HIS A 78 -16.55 17.24 -16.38
C HIS A 78 -15.62 16.12 -15.87
N GLU A 79 -14.43 16.01 -16.47
CA GLU A 79 -13.39 15.10 -15.99
C GLU A 79 -12.94 15.46 -14.57
N ALA A 80 -12.79 16.75 -14.26
CA ALA A 80 -12.41 17.21 -12.93
C ALA A 80 -13.46 16.87 -11.87
N VAL A 81 -14.75 17.02 -12.19
CA VAL A 81 -15.86 16.64 -11.29
C VAL A 81 -15.82 15.15 -11.00
N ILE A 82 -15.69 14.31 -12.03
CA ILE A 82 -15.63 12.85 -11.86
C ILE A 82 -14.45 12.46 -10.98
N ALA A 83 -13.27 13.00 -11.27
CA ALA A 83 -12.05 12.70 -10.54
C ALA A 83 -12.11 13.22 -9.09
N ALA A 84 -12.55 14.46 -8.86
CA ALA A 84 -12.70 15.03 -7.52
C ALA A 84 -13.68 14.22 -6.66
N SER A 85 -14.80 13.81 -7.25
CA SER A 85 -15.81 12.97 -6.61
C SER A 85 -15.25 11.60 -6.19
N SER A 86 -14.41 11.00 -7.03
CA SER A 86 -13.70 9.75 -6.72
C SER A 86 -12.69 9.93 -5.60
N ILE A 87 -11.85 10.96 -5.67
CA ILE A 87 -10.78 11.24 -4.70
C ILE A 87 -11.36 11.49 -3.30
N LEU A 88 -12.43 12.29 -3.18
CA LEU A 88 -13.05 12.58 -1.89
C LEU A 88 -13.66 11.34 -1.25
N ARG A 89 -14.33 10.47 -2.02
CA ARG A 89 -14.86 9.20 -1.51
C ARG A 89 -13.73 8.27 -1.10
N ALA A 90 -12.69 8.13 -1.91
CA ALA A 90 -11.53 7.29 -1.59
C ALA A 90 -10.86 7.74 -0.29
N TYR A 91 -10.69 9.05 -0.08
CA TYR A 91 -10.18 9.59 1.18
C TYR A 91 -11.08 9.24 2.36
N LEU A 92 -12.40 9.43 2.25
CA LEU A 92 -13.34 9.18 3.34
C LEU A 92 -13.32 7.72 3.80
N VAL A 93 -13.23 6.78 2.84
CA VAL A 93 -13.14 5.33 3.06
C VAL A 93 -11.81 4.95 3.73
N GLU A 94 -10.69 5.44 3.19
CA GLU A 94 -9.36 5.13 3.75
C GLU A 94 -9.18 5.78 5.14
N ALA A 95 -9.75 6.96 5.36
CA ALA A 95 -9.69 7.67 6.64
C ALA A 95 -10.63 7.07 7.71
N SER A 96 -11.77 6.47 7.33
CA SER A 96 -12.68 5.80 8.28
C SER A 96 -12.25 4.37 8.59
N GLY A 97 -11.32 3.81 7.80
CA GLY A 97 -10.90 2.41 7.95
C GLY A 97 -12.00 1.41 7.57
N ASP A 98 -13.08 1.86 6.92
CA ASP A 98 -14.14 1.01 6.40
C ASP A 98 -13.69 0.47 5.02
N PRO A 99 -13.53 -0.86 4.84
CA PRO A 99 -13.06 -1.43 3.57
C PRO A 99 -14.11 -1.43 2.44
N ALA A 100 -15.25 -0.75 2.59
CA ALA A 100 -16.30 -0.67 1.57
C ALA A 100 -15.90 0.20 0.36
N TRP A 101 -15.02 -0.32 -0.48
CA TRP A 101 -14.49 0.33 -1.69
C TRP A 101 -15.37 0.09 -2.95
N TYR A 102 -16.58 -0.51 -2.81
CA TYR A 102 -17.31 -1.08 -3.94
C TYR A 102 -18.82 -0.77 -4.00
N GLU A 103 -19.30 0.32 -3.39
CA GLU A 103 -20.71 0.68 -3.45
C GLU A 103 -20.97 1.90 -4.34
N THR A 104 -22.16 1.94 -4.94
CA THR A 104 -22.59 3.03 -5.83
C THR A 104 -22.73 4.35 -5.05
N HIS A 105 -22.77 5.50 -5.73
CA HIS A 105 -22.85 6.81 -5.04
C HIS A 105 -24.03 6.91 -4.05
N GLU A 106 -25.16 6.28 -4.37
CA GLU A 106 -26.37 6.26 -3.54
C GLU A 106 -26.20 5.44 -2.27
N GLU A 107 -25.45 4.33 -2.33
CA GLU A 107 -25.14 3.53 -1.15
C GLU A 107 -24.08 4.20 -0.26
N PHE A 108 -23.14 4.95 -0.85
CA PHE A 108 -22.19 5.78 -0.10
C PHE A 108 -22.87 6.93 0.65
N SER A 109 -23.84 7.62 0.03
CA SER A 109 -24.58 8.70 0.70
C SER A 109 -25.58 8.17 1.74
N ALA A 110 -26.12 6.96 1.55
CA ALA A 110 -27.00 6.29 2.51
C ALA A 110 -26.24 5.73 3.73
N ARG A 111 -24.98 5.34 3.57
CA ARG A 111 -24.13 4.90 4.70
C ARG A 111 -23.61 6.10 5.47
N GLU A 112 -24.43 6.48 6.44
CA GLU A 112 -24.11 7.43 7.51
C GLU A 112 -22.73 7.17 8.15
N THR A 113 -22.24 5.92 8.16
CA THR A 113 -21.01 5.48 8.83
C THR A 113 -19.72 6.19 8.38
N ALA A 114 -19.54 6.50 7.08
CA ALA A 114 -18.32 7.16 6.61
C ALA A 114 -18.19 8.62 7.04
N LEU A 115 -19.32 9.23 7.40
CA LEU A 115 -19.43 10.61 7.87
C LEU A 115 -19.88 10.71 9.34
N GLN A 116 -20.19 9.59 10.01
CA GLN A 116 -20.68 9.55 11.39
C GLN A 116 -19.67 10.13 12.39
N ASP A 117 -18.38 9.99 12.09
CA ASP A 117 -17.29 10.53 12.91
C ASP A 117 -17.12 12.06 12.75
N LEU A 118 -17.87 12.70 11.84
CA LEU A 118 -17.82 14.14 11.62
C LEU A 118 -18.91 14.88 12.42
N PRO A 119 -18.66 16.14 12.81
CA PRO A 119 -19.70 17.00 13.38
C PRO A 119 -20.93 17.07 12.45
N PRO A 120 -22.16 17.10 13.00
CA PRO A 120 -23.40 17.00 12.20
C PRO A 120 -23.48 18.01 11.05
N GLU A 121 -23.07 19.26 11.30
CA GLU A 121 -23.07 20.33 10.31
C GLU A 121 -22.07 20.08 9.16
N LEU A 122 -20.91 19.52 9.47
CA LEU A 122 -19.89 19.20 8.46
C LEU A 122 -20.28 17.95 7.66
N ARG A 123 -20.88 16.97 8.31
CA ARG A 123 -21.45 15.79 7.65
C ARG A 123 -22.48 16.20 6.59
N THR A 124 -23.43 17.08 6.93
CA THR A 124 -24.43 17.57 5.97
C THR A 124 -23.76 18.30 4.80
N ARG A 125 -22.84 19.23 5.08
CA ARG A 125 -22.12 19.96 4.01
C ARG A 125 -21.31 19.05 3.10
N ALA A 126 -20.65 18.03 3.65
CA ALA A 126 -19.88 17.05 2.87
C ALA A 126 -20.80 16.18 2.00
N ALA A 127 -21.93 15.74 2.54
CA ALA A 127 -22.93 14.97 1.80
C ALA A 127 -23.55 15.82 0.66
N ASP A 128 -23.92 17.06 0.94
CA ASP A 128 -24.47 17.99 -0.04
C ASP A 128 -23.49 18.25 -1.18
N PHE A 129 -22.21 18.47 -0.86
CA PHE A 129 -21.17 18.69 -1.88
C PHE A 129 -20.91 17.44 -2.73
N LEU A 130 -20.89 16.24 -2.13
CA LEU A 130 -20.77 15.00 -2.88
C LEU A 130 -21.97 14.75 -3.80
N ASN A 131 -23.17 15.14 -3.36
CA ASN A 131 -24.38 15.09 -4.17
C ASN A 131 -24.32 16.10 -5.32
N GLU A 132 -23.85 17.32 -5.06
CA GLU A 132 -23.63 18.36 -6.07
C GLU A 132 -22.66 17.90 -7.16
N LEU A 133 -21.51 17.30 -6.78
CA LEU A 133 -20.56 16.70 -7.73
C LEU A 133 -21.22 15.60 -8.59
N SER A 134 -22.08 14.78 -8.00
CA SER A 134 -22.77 13.73 -8.74
C SER A 134 -23.84 14.28 -9.67
N GLN A 135 -24.56 15.33 -9.29
CA GLN A 135 -25.48 16.01 -10.19
C GLN A 135 -24.73 16.56 -11.40
N TRP A 136 -23.59 17.23 -11.18
CA TRP A 136 -22.75 17.76 -12.26
C TRP A 136 -22.15 16.68 -13.18
N LYS A 137 -22.01 15.43 -12.70
CA LYS A 137 -21.59 14.29 -13.52
C LYS A 137 -22.67 13.84 -14.51
N TYR A 138 -23.95 14.06 -14.21
CA TYR A 138 -25.06 13.60 -15.07
C TYR A 138 -25.82 14.74 -15.76
N ASP A 139 -25.55 15.99 -15.37
CA ASP A 139 -26.11 17.17 -16.02
C ASP A 139 -25.53 17.36 -17.44
N ARG A 140 -26.24 18.12 -18.29
CA ARG A 140 -25.71 18.50 -19.61
C ARG A 140 -24.35 19.21 -19.45
N PRO A 141 -23.48 19.21 -20.49
CA PRO A 141 -22.17 19.86 -20.43
C PRO A 141 -22.32 21.28 -19.88
N ARG A 142 -21.91 21.45 -18.64
CA ARG A 142 -21.97 22.73 -17.94
C ARG A 142 -20.66 23.43 -18.23
N GLU A 143 -20.73 24.69 -18.65
CA GLU A 143 -19.53 25.51 -18.71
C GLU A 143 -19.04 25.74 -17.27
N GLY A 144 -17.83 25.28 -17.01
CA GLY A 144 -17.17 25.36 -15.71
C GLY A 144 -15.67 25.19 -15.86
N SER A 145 -14.94 25.34 -14.76
CA SER A 145 -13.48 25.24 -14.74
C SER A 145 -13.04 24.10 -13.82
N GLY A 146 -12.27 23.14 -14.33
CA GLY A 146 -11.66 22.09 -13.51
C GLY A 146 -10.86 22.62 -12.31
N PRO A 147 -10.05 23.69 -12.45
CA PRO A 147 -9.40 24.36 -11.33
C PRO A 147 -10.33 24.86 -10.21
N GLU A 148 -11.56 25.29 -10.55
CA GLU A 148 -12.55 25.71 -9.56
C GLU A 148 -13.05 24.49 -8.75
N VAL A 149 -13.32 23.38 -9.44
CA VAL A 149 -13.70 22.11 -8.82
C VAL A 149 -12.59 21.63 -7.89
N ALA A 150 -11.33 21.68 -8.34
CA ALA A 150 -10.17 21.31 -7.54
C ALA A 150 -10.07 22.16 -6.26
N THR A 151 -10.29 23.47 -6.37
CA THR A 151 -10.25 24.40 -5.22
C THR A 151 -11.36 24.10 -4.21
N ARG A 152 -12.59 23.90 -4.67
CA ARG A 152 -13.74 23.57 -3.80
C ARG A 152 -13.56 22.20 -3.14
N ALA A 153 -13.13 21.20 -3.90
CA ALA A 153 -12.84 19.86 -3.38
C ALA A 153 -11.70 19.88 -2.36
N ARG A 154 -10.65 20.68 -2.60
CA ARG A 154 -9.53 20.86 -1.68
C ARG A 154 -9.98 21.47 -0.35
N HIS A 155 -10.82 22.50 -0.40
CA HIS A 155 -11.37 23.14 0.78
C HIS A 155 -12.23 22.16 1.60
N MET A 156 -13.09 21.39 0.94
CA MET A 156 -13.90 20.36 1.62
C MET A 156 -13.01 19.29 2.27
N LEU A 157 -11.98 18.81 1.57
CA LEU A 157 -11.01 17.85 2.10
C LEU A 157 -10.30 18.38 3.36
N ASP A 158 -9.90 19.66 3.36
CA ASP A 158 -9.27 20.30 4.52
C ASP A 158 -10.18 20.35 5.74
N GLU A 159 -11.44 20.75 5.55
CA GLU A 159 -12.43 20.82 6.63
C GLU A 159 -12.69 19.44 7.23
N ILE A 160 -12.88 18.41 6.39
CA ILE A 160 -13.09 17.03 6.83
C ILE A 160 -11.86 16.50 7.58
N HIS A 161 -10.65 16.76 7.08
CA HIS A 161 -9.43 16.26 7.73
C HIS A 161 -9.18 16.91 9.09
N LYS A 162 -9.39 18.23 9.22
CA LYS A 162 -9.23 18.95 10.48
C LYS A 162 -10.24 18.55 11.55
N ALA A 163 -11.46 18.22 11.13
CA ALA A 163 -12.55 17.91 12.04
C ALA A 163 -12.50 16.48 12.61
N ARG A 164 -11.66 15.59 12.06
CA ARG A 164 -11.55 14.21 12.57
C ARG A 164 -10.63 14.13 13.79
N PRO A 165 -11.03 13.43 14.86
CA PRO A 165 -10.14 13.13 15.96
C PRO A 165 -9.00 12.20 15.51
N ALA A 166 -7.79 12.48 15.99
CA ALA A 166 -6.60 11.65 15.77
C ALA A 166 -6.67 10.32 16.54
#